data_AF-A0A4Q1CNE9-F1
#
_entry.id   AF-A0A4Q1CNE9-F1
#
_cell.length_a   1.000
_cell.length_b   1.000
_cell.length_c   1.000
_cell.angle_alpha   90.00
_cell.angle_beta   90.00
_cell.angle_gamma   90.00
#
_symmetry.space_group_name_H-M   'P 1'
#
loop_
_entity.id
_entity.type
_entity.pdbx_description
1 polymer ?
#
loop_
_entity_poly.entity_id
_entity_poly.type
_entity_poly.pdbx_seq_one_letter_code
_entity_poly.pdbx_strand_id
1 'polypeptide(L)' 'MSVIFLLLIASVSVAALFLGAFLWSVKSGQYDDETSPPIRMLFDQKPASSSGNSSETNSTQQ' A
#
# COMPACT_ATOMS: atom_id res chain seq x y z
N MET A 1 -41.23 28.46 -4.52
CA MET A 1 -39.97 29.10 -4.05
C MET A 1 -39.32 28.43 -2.84
N SER A 2 -39.98 27.50 -2.13
CA SER A 2 -39.38 26.77 -1.00
C SER A 2 -38.42 25.63 -1.44
N VAL A 3 -38.69 25.00 -2.58
CA VAL A 3 -37.90 23.85 -3.09
C VAL A 3 -36.43 24.19 -3.32
N ILE A 4 -36.10 25.44 -3.66
CA ILE A 4 -34.71 25.90 -3.85
C ILE A 4 -33.91 25.76 -2.55
N PHE A 5 -34.49 26.08 -1.39
CA PHE A 5 -33.82 25.93 -0.11
C PHE A 5 -33.58 24.45 0.24
N LEU A 6 -34.52 23.58 -0.09
CA LEU A 6 -34.37 22.13 0.12
C LEU A 6 -33.25 21.57 -0.76
N LEU A 7 -33.19 21.97 -2.03
CA LEU A 7 -32.14 21.55 -2.95
C LEU A 7 -30.76 22.11 -2.57
N LEU A 8 -30.71 23.33 -2.03
CA LEU A 8 -29.48 23.93 -1.53
C LEU A 8 -28.91 23.15 -0.35
N ILE A 9 -29.75 22.80 0.62
CA ILE A 9 -29.31 22.01 1.78
C ILE A 9 -28.89 20.62 1.32
N ALA A 10 -29.68 19.97 0.46
CA ALA A 10 -29.34 18.65 -0.06
C ALA A 10 -28.00 18.64 -0.81
N SER A 11 -27.73 19.63 -1.66
CA SER A 11 -26.47 19.69 -2.43
C SER A 11 -25.26 19.93 -1.52
N VAL A 12 -25.37 20.86 -0.56
CA VAL A 12 -24.31 21.15 0.41
C VAL A 12 -24.06 19.94 1.32
N SER A 13 -25.11 19.26 1.78
CA SER A 13 -24.99 18.04 2.60
C SER A 13 -24.24 16.94 1.85
N VAL A 14 -24.58 16.67 0.59
CA VAL A 14 -23.87 15.66 -0.23
C VAL A 14 -22.40 16.05 -0.40
N ALA A 15 -22.11 17.32 -0.75
CA ALA A 15 -20.75 17.79 -0.90
C ALA A 15 -19.93 17.67 0.40
N ALA A 16 -20.52 18.03 1.55
CA ALA A 16 -19.88 17.95 2.86
C ALA A 16 -19.62 16.49 3.27
N LEU A 17 -20.55 15.57 3.00
CA LEU A 17 -20.38 14.14 3.25
C LEU A 17 -19.22 13.57 2.43
N PHE A 18 -19.17 13.86 1.13
CA PHE A 18 -18.06 13.42 0.26
C PHE A 18 -16.72 14.02 0.71
N LEU A 19 -16.68 15.31 1.05
CA LEU A 19 -15.47 15.97 1.52
C LEU A 19 -14.99 15.38 2.86
N GLY A 20 -15.90 15.13 3.79
CA GLY A 20 -15.59 14.52 5.09
C GLY A 20 -15.07 13.09 4.95
N ALA A 21 -15.71 12.28 4.11
CA ALA A 21 -15.24 10.93 3.78
C ALA A 21 -13.86 10.96 3.11
N PHE A 22 -13.63 11.90 2.19
CA PHE A 22 -12.34 12.08 1.51
C PHE A 22 -11.22 12.44 2.50
N LEU A 23 -11.44 13.42 3.38
CA LEU A 23 -10.48 13.82 4.41
C LEU A 23 -10.17 12.67 5.37
N TRP A 24 -11.18 11.90 5.77
CA TRP A 24 -10.99 10.70 6.60
C TRP A 24 -10.17 9.65 5.85
N SER A 25 -10.49 9.38 4.58
CA SER A 25 -9.76 8.41 3.75
C SER A 25 -8.29 8.78 3.56
N VAL A 26 -7.99 10.06 3.32
CA VAL A 26 -6.60 10.54 3.17
C VAL A 26 -5.85 10.46 4.49
N LYS A 27 -6.51 10.77 5.61
CA LYS A 27 -5.92 10.65 6.95
C LYS A 27 -5.74 9.20 7.40
N SER A 28 -6.53 8.26 6.86
CA SER A 28 -6.52 6.85 7.26
C SER A 28 -5.28 6.06 6.80
N GLY A 29 -4.27 6.71 6.24
CA GLY A 29 -2.96 6.07 6.07
C GLY A 29 -2.91 5.01 4.97
N GLN A 30 -3.71 5.14 3.91
CA GLN A 30 -3.57 4.35 2.67
C GLN A 30 -2.18 4.48 2.00
N TYR A 31 -1.28 5.29 2.57
CA TYR A 31 0.11 5.48 2.16
C TYR A 31 1.12 4.67 2.99
N ASP A 32 0.67 3.87 3.95
CA ASP A 32 1.58 3.07 4.80
C ASP A 32 2.15 1.84 4.06
N ASP A 33 1.69 1.59 2.83
CA ASP A 33 2.22 0.55 1.93
C ASP A 33 3.38 1.07 1.04
N GLU A 34 4.11 2.08 1.51
CA GLU A 34 5.29 2.68 0.85
C GLU A 34 6.55 1.80 0.90
N THR A 35 6.47 0.60 1.51
CA THR A 35 7.62 -0.31 1.66
C THR A 35 7.39 -1.70 1.05
N SER A 36 6.78 -1.79 -0.14
CA SER A 36 7.03 -2.95 -1.00
C SER A 36 8.45 -2.86 -1.54
N PRO A 37 9.37 -3.81 -1.28
CA PRO A 37 10.77 -3.69 -1.71
C PRO A 37 10.86 -3.84 -3.24
N PRO A 38 10.96 -2.74 -4.02
CA PRO A 38 11.07 -2.85 -5.49
C PRO A 38 12.51 -3.27 -5.86
N ILE A 39 13.42 -3.18 -4.90
CA ILE A 39 14.86 -3.33 -5.04
C ILE A 39 15.25 -4.82 -5.03
N ARG A 40 14.51 -5.71 -4.35
CA ARG A 40 14.85 -7.14 -4.39
C ARG A 40 14.71 -7.74 -5.78
N MET A 41 13.69 -7.38 -6.56
CA MET A 41 13.47 -8.02 -7.86
C MET A 41 14.50 -7.62 -8.94
N LEU A 42 15.10 -6.43 -8.84
CA LEU A 42 16.16 -5.98 -9.76
C LEU A 42 17.56 -6.47 -9.36
N PHE A 43 17.80 -6.74 -8.08
CA PHE A 43 19.12 -7.16 -7.55
C PHE A 43 19.20 -8.63 -7.11
N ASP A 44 18.09 -9.37 -6.99
CA ASP A 44 18.06 -10.82 -6.69
C ASP A 44 18.30 -11.71 -7.92
N GLN A 45 18.46 -11.15 -9.12
CA GLN A 45 18.88 -11.93 -10.29
C GLN A 45 20.39 -12.15 -10.30
N LYS A 46 20.91 -12.85 -9.29
CA LYS A 46 22.19 -13.56 -9.44
C LYS A 46 21.87 -14.94 -10.03
N PRO A 47 22.14 -15.20 -11.33
CA PRO A 47 22.02 -16.55 -11.86
C PRO A 47 23.02 -17.43 -11.10
N ALA A 48 22.50 -18.40 -10.35
CA ALA A 48 23.29 -19.51 -9.85
C ALA A 48 23.63 -20.42 -11.05
N SER A 49 24.66 -20.06 -11.82
CA SER A 49 25.24 -20.96 -12.81
C SER A 49 26.67 -21.32 -12.41
N SER A 50 26.77 -22.51 -11.82
CA SER A 50 27.86 -23.49 -11.90
C SER A 50 29.28 -23.05 -11.55
N SER A 51 29.75 -23.45 -10.36
CA SER A 51 30.96 -24.28 -10.24
C SER A 51 31.15 -24.78 -8.82
N GLY A 52 31.47 -26.07 -8.70
CA GLY A 52 32.14 -26.64 -7.53
C GLY A 52 31.20 -27.17 -6.46
N ASN A 53 30.83 -28.44 -6.61
CA ASN A 53 30.46 -29.29 -5.50
C ASN A 53 31.71 -29.44 -4.60
N SER A 54 31.84 -28.57 -3.60
CA SER A 54 32.87 -28.67 -2.55
C SER A 54 32.16 -28.88 -1.23
N SER A 55 32.22 -30.11 -0.75
CA SER A 55 31.85 -30.54 0.59
C SER A 55 32.59 -29.76 1.67
N GLU A 56 31.88 -29.33 2.72
CA GLU A 56 32.35 -29.15 4.11
C GLU A 56 31.10 -28.82 4.96
N THR A 57 30.47 -29.79 5.63
CA THR A 57 30.83 -30.39 6.95
C THR A 57 30.88 -29.37 8.09
N ASN A 58 29.77 -29.24 8.83
CA ASN A 58 29.73 -29.52 10.27
C ASN A 58 28.33 -29.26 10.86
N SER A 59 27.63 -30.36 11.18
CA SER A 59 26.49 -30.37 12.07
C SER A 59 26.62 -31.56 13.01
N THR A 60 27.58 -31.48 13.93
CA THR A 60 27.50 -32.22 15.19
C THR A 60 26.98 -31.24 16.22
N GLN A 61 25.70 -31.37 16.59
CA GLN A 61 25.24 -31.32 17.97
C GLN A 61 23.77 -31.74 18.04
N GLN A 62 23.61 -33.01 18.42
CA GLN A 62 22.47 -33.72 19.04
C GLN A 62 21.30 -34.14 18.14
#